data_AF-A0A7W1RB37-F1
#
_entry.id   AF-A0A7W1RB37-F1
#
_cell.length_a   1.000
_cell.length_b   1.000
_cell.length_c   1.000
_cell.angle_alpha   90.00
_cell.angle_beta   90.00
_cell.angle_gamma   90.00
#
_symmetry.space_group_name_H-M   'P 1'
#
loop_
_entity.id
_entity.type
_entity.pdbx_description
1 polymer ?
#
loop_
_entity_poly.entity_id
_entity_poly.type
_entity_poly.pdbx_seq_one_letter_code
_entity_poly.pdbx_strand_id
1 'polypeptide(L)' 'MRVIAGSLGGRRLKAPPGRVTRPTSDRVREALFAMLGPFVEGARVLDLFAGSGAMAIEALSRGALDATLVD' A
#
# COMPACT_ATOMS: atom_id res chain seq x y z
N MET A 1 10.05 5.70 0.17
CA MET A 1 8.89 4.87 0.54
C MET A 1 9.26 3.41 0.29
N ARG A 2 8.75 2.46 1.08
CA ARG A 2 8.99 1.03 0.90
C ARG A 2 7.73 0.24 1.24
N VAL A 3 7.66 -0.99 0.75
CA VAL A 3 6.71 -1.98 1.27
C VAL A 3 7.13 -2.36 2.70
N ILE A 4 6.19 -2.37 3.62
CA ILE A 4 6.44 -2.52 5.06
C ILE A 4 6.51 -4.00 5.43
N ALA A 5 5.51 -4.81 5.04
CA ALA A 5 5.43 -6.23 5.40
C ALA A 5 4.88 -7.09 4.26
N GLY A 6 4.77 -8.40 4.52
CA GLY A 6 4.29 -9.38 3.55
C GLY A 6 5.37 -9.85 2.57
N SER A 7 4.95 -10.50 1.49
CA SER A 7 5.83 -11.17 0.51
C SER A 7 6.74 -10.21 -0.28
N LEU A 8 6.41 -8.92 -0.32
CA LEU A 8 7.20 -7.87 -0.96
C LEU A 8 7.91 -6.95 0.05
N GLY A 9 7.87 -7.28 1.35
CA GLY A 9 8.41 -6.48 2.44
C GLY A 9 9.85 -6.01 2.21
N GLY A 10 10.14 -4.75 2.55
CA GLY A 10 11.46 -4.14 2.40
C GLY A 10 11.77 -3.60 1.00
N ARG A 11 11.01 -3.98 -0.04
CA ARG A 11 11.23 -3.45 -1.40
C ARG A 11 10.97 -1.94 -1.45
N ARG A 12 11.87 -1.22 -2.11
CA ARG A 12 11.75 0.24 -2.31
C ARG A 12 10.69 0.54 -3.37
N LEU A 13 9.86 1.54 -3.08
CA LEU A 13 8.88 2.07 -4.02
C LEU A 13 9.38 3.39 -4.58
N LYS A 14 9.23 3.57 -5.90
CA LYS A 14 9.50 4.85 -6.56
C LYS A 14 8.32 5.79 -6.28
N ALA A 15 8.62 6.94 -5.67
CA ALA A 15 7.64 7.99 -5.49
C ALA A 15 7.74 9.01 -6.63
N PRO A 16 6.64 9.67 -7.01
CA PRO A 16 6.69 10.84 -7.88
C PRO A 16 7.66 11.91 -7.34
N PRO A 17 8.40 12.61 -8.20
CA PRO A 17 9.35 13.63 -7.78
C PRO A 17 8.64 14.84 -7.15
N GLY A 18 9.31 15.50 -6.21
CA GLY A 18 8.83 16.73 -5.55
C GLY A 18 8.27 16.50 -4.13
N ARG A 19 7.89 17.60 -3.48
CA ARG A 19 7.30 17.65 -2.12
C ARG A 19 5.84 18.12 -2.11
N VAL A 20 5.22 18.23 -3.30
CA VAL A 20 3.87 18.77 -3.45
C VAL A 20 2.83 17.83 -2.82
N THR A 21 3.09 16.53 -2.84
CA THR A 21 2.24 15.54 -2.18
C THR A 21 2.70 15.31 -0.75
N ARG A 22 1.75 15.22 0.18
CA ARG A 22 1.99 14.72 1.54
C ARG A 22 1.95 13.19 1.47
N PRO A 23 3.10 12.48 1.47
CA PRO A 23 3.07 11.02 1.39
C PRO A 23 2.45 10.44 2.66
N THR A 24 1.63 9.41 2.51
CA THR A 24 1.20 8.58 3.64
C THR A 24 2.44 7.97 4.28
N SER A 25 2.67 8.24 5.57
CA SER A 25 3.87 7.75 6.26
C SER A 25 3.83 6.24 6.43
N ASP A 26 5.00 5.62 6.57
CA ASP A 26 5.10 4.17 6.83
C ASP A 26 4.28 3.79 8.08
N ARG A 27 4.33 4.60 9.15
CA ARG A 27 3.56 4.38 10.38
C ARG A 27 2.05 4.42 10.18
N VAL A 28 1.54 5.32 9.33
CA VAL A 28 0.10 5.38 9.03
C VAL A 28 -0.34 4.15 8.24
N ARG A 29 0.44 3.72 7.24
CA ARG A 29 0.15 2.49 6.49
C ARG A 29 0.19 1.27 7.40
N GLU A 30 1.21 1.16 8.26
CA GLU A 30 1.35 0.06 9.21
C GLU A 30 0.15 -0.03 10.16
N ALA A 31 -0.26 1.10 10.76
CA ALA A 31 -1.43 1.14 11.64
C ALA A 31 -2.71 0.73 10.90
N LEU A 32 -2.90 1.20 9.67
CA LEU A 32 -4.05 0.82 8.85
C LEU A 32 -4.08 -0.68 8.57
N PHE A 33 -2.97 -1.29 8.16
CA PHE A 33 -2.93 -2.74 7.91
C PHE A 33 -2.92 -3.58 9.19
N ALA A 34 -2.52 -3.03 10.33
CA ALA A 34 -2.72 -3.68 11.62
C ALA A 34 -4.21 -3.78 11.96
N MET A 35 -5.00 -2.74 11.66
CA MET A 35 -6.47 -2.77 11.83
C MET A 35 -7.16 -3.68 10.81
N LEU A 36 -6.71 -3.65 9.55
CA LEU A 36 -7.34 -4.41 8.46
C LEU A 36 -6.88 -5.87 8.39
N GLY A 37 -5.79 -6.26 9.06
CA GLY A 37 -5.08 -7.53 8.87
C GLY A 37 -5.94 -8.76 8.56
N PRO A 38 -6.95 -9.09 9.39
CA PRO A 38 -7.83 -10.26 9.16
C PRO A 38 -8.64 -10.23 7.87
N PHE A 39 -8.82 -9.06 7.26
CA PHE A 39 -9.65 -8.83 6.07
C PHE A 39 -8.83 -8.65 4.80
N VAL A 40 -7.50 -8.68 4.85
CA VAL A 40 -6.64 -8.35 3.69
C VAL A 40 -6.34 -9.58 2.85
N GLU A 41 -6.15 -10.75 3.47
CA GLU A 41 -5.87 -11.98 2.76
C GLU A 41 -7.06 -12.39 1.87
N GLY A 42 -6.80 -12.62 0.59
CA GLY A 42 -7.82 -12.94 -0.41
C GLY A 42 -8.71 -11.76 -0.82
N ALA A 43 -8.50 -10.55 -0.29
CA ALA A 43 -9.33 -9.40 -0.59
C ALA A 43 -9.12 -8.85 -2.01
N ARG A 44 -10.17 -8.23 -2.54
CA ARG A 44 -10.10 -7.40 -3.75
C ARG A 44 -10.06 -5.93 -3.32
N VAL A 45 -9.01 -5.22 -3.68
CA VAL A 45 -8.74 -3.85 -3.18
C VAL A 45 -9.00 -2.82 -4.28
N LEU A 46 -9.63 -1.70 -3.91
CA LEU A 46 -9.77 -0.53 -4.78
C LEU A 46 -9.05 0.65 -4.13
N ASP A 47 -8.06 1.20 -4.83
CA ASP A 47 -7.31 2.38 -4.43
C ASP A 47 -7.65 3.53 -5.38
N LEU A 48 -8.57 4.41 -4.96
CA LEU A 48 -9.19 5.44 -5.81
C LEU A 48 -8.28 6.64 -6.12
N PHE A 49 -7.23 6.83 -5.32
CA PHE A 49 -6.26 7.93 -5.48
C PHE A 49 -4.87 7.36 -5.27
N ALA A 50 -4.53 6.41 -6.14
CA ALA A 50 -3.44 5.49 -5.89
C ALA A 50 -2.08 6.21 -5.88
N GLY A 51 -1.90 7.25 -6.69
CA GLY A 51 -0.63 7.96 -6.82
C GLY A 51 0.53 6.99 -7.04
N SER A 52 1.43 6.89 -6.05
CA SER A 52 2.56 5.95 -6.11
C SER A 52 2.17 4.46 -5.96
N GLY A 53 0.88 4.14 -5.81
CA GLY A 53 0.34 2.79 -5.63
C GLY A 53 0.71 2.13 -4.29
N ALA A 54 1.20 2.90 -3.31
CA ALA A 54 1.84 2.33 -2.14
C ALA A 54 0.87 1.59 -1.20
N MET A 55 -0.39 2.00 -1.15
CA MET A 55 -1.43 1.33 -0.36
C MET A 55 -1.84 0.01 -1.02
N ALA A 56 -2.16 0.04 -2.31
CA ALA A 56 -2.49 -1.16 -3.08
C ALA A 56 -1.36 -2.19 -3.08
N ILE A 57 -0.10 -1.78 -3.29
CA ILE A 57 1.05 -2.69 -3.28
C ILE A 57 1.25 -3.31 -1.89
N GLU A 58 1.04 -2.54 -0.81
CA GLU A 58 1.11 -3.07 0.55
C GLU A 58 0.01 -4.12 0.80
N ALA A 59 -1.21 -3.91 0.27
CA ALA A 59 -2.29 -4.88 0.37
C ALA A 59 -1.97 -6.19 -0.37
N LEU A 60 -1.48 -6.09 -1.62
CA LEU A 60 -1.04 -7.24 -2.40
C LEU A 60 0.10 -7.99 -1.72
N SER A 61 1.07 -7.26 -1.15
CA SER A 61 2.18 -7.87 -0.38
C SER A 61 1.67 -8.70 0.79
N ARG A 62 0.57 -8.27 1.42
CA ARG A 62 -0.07 -8.92 2.58
C ARG A 62 -1.10 -9.99 2.20
N GLY A 63 -1.22 -10.34 0.93
CA GLY A 63 -2.04 -11.46 0.48
C GLY A 63 -3.39 -11.08 -0.14
N ALA A 64 -3.63 -9.80 -0.43
CA ALA A 64 -4.77 -9.43 -1.28
C ALA A 64 -4.68 -10.13 -2.64
N LEU A 65 -5.83 -10.56 -3.17
CA LEU A 65 -5.93 -11.32 -4.42
C LEU A 65 -5.71 -10.42 -5.64
N ASP A 66 -6.34 -9.25 -5.65
CA ASP A 66 -6.20 -8.25 -6.70
C ASP A 66 -6.31 -6.82 -6.12
N ALA A 67 -5.76 -5.86 -6.86
CA ALA A 67 -5.93 -4.46 -6.57
C ALA A 67 -6.20 -3.67 -7.86
N THR A 68 -7.27 -2.88 -7.88
CA THR A 68 -7.56 -1.89 -8.92
C THR A 68 -7.10 -0.53 -8.43
N LEU A 69 -6.29 0.15 -9.24
CA LEU A 69 -5.72 1.47 -8.93
C LEU A 69 -6.31 2.50 -9.90
N VAL A 70 -6.77 3.61 -9.36
CA VAL A 70 -7.25 4.79 -10.12
C VAL A 70 -6.38 5.99 -9.71
N ASP A 71 -5.92 6.76 -10.68
CA ASP A 71 -5.09 7.97 -10.49
C ASP A 71 -5.36 9.00 -11.60
#